data_AF-A0A6I2UBU8-F1
#
_entry.id   AF-A0A6I2UBU8-F1
#
_cell.length_a   1.000
_cell.length_b   1.000
_cell.length_c   1.000
_cell.angle_alpha   90.00
_cell.angle_beta   90.00
_cell.angle_gamma   90.00
#
_symmetry.space_group_name_H-M   'P 1'
#
loop_
_entity.id
_entity.type
_entity.pdbx_description
1 polymer ?
#
loop_
_entity_poly.entity_id
_entity_poly.type
_entity_poly.pdbx_seq_one_letter_code
_entity_poly.pdbx_strand_id
1 'polypeptide(L)' 'MNDVLQQKGYLYRIYPTKQQQQLINQTLGCVRFVYNRFLNIRKEAWTNSKTSVTYKQTSK' A
#
# COMPACT_ATOMS: atom_id res chain seq x y z
N MET A 1 -27.16 -20.26 -25.53
CA MET A 1 -27.32 -19.08 -24.66
C MET A 1 -26.06 -19.00 -23.81
N ASN A 2 -25.13 -18.11 -24.17
CA ASN A 2 -23.93 -17.87 -23.36
C ASN A 2 -24.17 -16.59 -22.58
N ASP A 3 -24.51 -16.75 -21.30
CA ASP A 3 -24.61 -15.64 -20.36
C ASP A 3 -23.19 -15.12 -20.11
N VAL A 4 -22.84 -14.00 -20.75
CA VAL A 4 -21.59 -13.30 -20.52
C VAL A 4 -21.67 -12.73 -19.11
N LEU A 5 -20.93 -13.31 -18.17
CA LEU A 5 -20.77 -12.79 -16.81
C LEU A 5 -20.24 -11.34 -16.87
N GLN A 6 -21.16 -10.37 -16.91
CA GLN A 6 -20.83 -8.95 -16.82
C GLN A 6 -20.32 -8.67 -15.41
N GLN A 7 -19.04 -8.31 -15.29
CA GLN A 7 -18.50 -7.81 -14.04
C GLN A 7 -19.09 -6.44 -13.74
N LYS A 8 -19.98 -6.38 -12.75
CA LYS A 8 -20.52 -5.11 -12.24
C LYS A 8 -19.46 -4.42 -11.39
N GLY A 9 -19.00 -3.25 -11.84
CA GLY A 9 -18.18 -2.34 -11.04
C GLY A 9 -19.08 -1.44 -10.20
N TYR A 10 -18.85 -1.38 -8.88
CA TYR A 10 -19.59 -0.49 -7.99
C TYR A 10 -18.75 0.73 -7.64
N LEU A 11 -19.33 1.91 -7.80
CA LEU A 11 -18.73 3.17 -7.38
C LEU A 11 -19.35 3.59 -6.04
N TYR A 12 -18.52 3.69 -5.00
CA TYR A 12 -18.95 4.14 -3.68
C TYR A 12 -18.25 5.44 -3.32
N ARG A 13 -19.00 6.35 -2.70
CA ARG A 13 -18.47 7.57 -2.09
C ARG A 13 -18.57 7.46 -0.58
N ILE A 14 -17.44 7.66 0.10
CA ILE A 14 -17.37 7.65 1.56
C ILE A 14 -17.50 9.07 2.10
N TYR A 15 -18.26 9.23 3.20
CA TYR A 15 -18.46 10.49 3.91
C TYR A 15 -18.06 10.34 5.38
N PRO A 16 -16.75 10.34 5.68
CA PRO A 16 -16.25 10.07 7.01
C PRO A 16 -16.53 11.23 7.98
N THR A 17 -16.87 10.89 9.23
CA THR A 17 -16.90 11.85 10.35
C THR A 17 -15.51 12.39 10.64
N LYS A 18 -15.40 13.48 11.42
CA LYS A 18 -14.09 14.06 11.79
C LYS A 18 -13.16 13.04 12.45
N GLN A 19 -13.67 12.20 13.34
CA GLN A 19 -12.91 11.13 14.00
C GLN A 19 -12.42 10.08 13.00
N GLN A 20 -13.28 9.68 12.05
CA GLN A 20 -12.91 8.72 11.01
C GLN A 20 -11.82 9.29 10.08
N GLN A 21 -11.93 10.57 9.70
CA GLN A 21 -10.91 11.24 8.90
C GLN A 21 -9.55 11.24 9.60
N GLN A 22 -9.53 11.55 10.90
CA GLN A 22 -8.30 11.51 11.68
C GLN A 22 -7.68 10.11 11.68
N LEU A 23 -8.48 9.07 11.95
CA LEU A 23 -8.00 7.68 11.96
C LEU A 23 -7.49 7.24 10.58
N ILE A 24 -8.21 7.58 9.51
CA ILE A 24 -7.80 7.28 8.13
C ILE A 24 -6.47 7.96 7.81
N ASN A 25 -6.33 9.25 8.14
CA ASN A 25 -5.11 10.00 7.88
C ASN A 25 -3.92 9.45 8.66
N GLN A 26 -4.10 9.09 9.94
CA GLN A 26 -3.07 8.44 10.74
C GLN A 26 -2.67 7.10 10.12
N THR A 27 -3.64 6.26 9.76
CA THR A 27 -3.40 4.93 9.19
C THR A 27 -2.65 5.04 7.86
N LEU A 28 -3.18 5.83 6.92
CA LEU A 28 -2.57 6.01 5.60
C LEU A 28 -1.20 6.69 5.69
N GLY A 29 -1.03 7.63 6.62
CA GLY A 29 0.25 8.27 6.91
C GLY A 29 1.31 7.29 7.39
N CYS A 30 0.99 6.49 8.41
CA CYS A 30 1.88 5.46 8.95
C CYS A 30 2.24 4.41 7.88
N VAL A 31 1.24 3.90 7.15
CA VAL A 31 1.48 2.91 6.08
C VAL A 31 2.38 3.50 5.00
N ARG A 32 2.13 4.74 4.55
CA ARG A 32 2.95 5.41 3.54
C ARG A 32 4.39 5.58 4.00
N PHE A 33 4.60 5.97 5.25
CA PHE A 33 5.94 6.14 5.82
C PHE A 33 6.70 4.81 5.81
N VAL A 34 6.11 3.75 6.36
CA VAL A 34 6.71 2.42 6.44
C VAL A 34 7.03 1.88 5.04
N TYR A 35 6.08 1.98 4.11
CA TYR A 35 6.26 1.55 2.73
C TYR A 35 7.41 2.29 2.05
N ASN A 36 7.44 3.62 2.11
CA ASN A 36 8.46 4.43 1.45
C ASN A 36 9.86 4.16 2.02
N ARG A 37 9.97 3.95 3.34
CA ARG A 37 11.23 3.59 3.99
C ARG A 37 11.81 2.30 3.40
N PHE A 38 11.01 1.23 3.34
CA PHE A 38 11.49 -0.05 2.83
C PHE A 38 11.65 -0.07 1.31
N LEU A 39 10.84 0.71 0.57
CA LEU A 39 11.06 0.92 -0.85
C LEU A 39 12.43 1.57 -1.10
N ASN A 40 12.81 2.58 -0.31
CA ASN A 40 14.11 3.23 -0.43
C ASN A 40 15.26 2.24 -0.18
N ILE A 41 15.18 1.46 0.91
CA ILE A 41 16.17 0.42 1.22
C ILE A 41 16.34 -0.57 0.06
N ARG A 42 15.23 -1.03 -0.55
CA ARG A 42 15.28 -1.94 -1.70
C ARG A 42 15.93 -1.29 -2.91
N LYS A 43 15.66 0.00 -3.17
CA LYS A 43 16.29 0.75 -4.26
C LYS A 43 17.80 0.87 -4.04
N GLU A 44 18.23 1.24 -2.84
CA GLU A 44 19.65 1.36 -2.50
C GLU A 44 20.40 0.03 -2.65
N ALA A 45 19.84 -1.06 -2.13
CA ALA A 45 20.43 -2.40 -2.26
C ALA A 45 20.58 -2.82 -3.73
N TRP A 46 19.58 -2.54 -4.56
CA TRP A 46 19.66 -2.84 -5.99
C TRP A 46 20.71 -1.98 -6.70
N THR A 47 20.76 -0.69 -6.41
CA THR A 47 21.72 0.24 -7.02
C THR A 47 23.17 -0.12 -6.67
N ASN A 48 23.42 -0.45 -5.40
CA ASN A 48 24.78 -0.66 -4.90
C ASN A 48 25.32 -2.08 -5.15
N SER A 49 24.47 -3.10 -5.07
CA SER A 49 24.94 -4.50 -5.11
C SER A 49 24.11 -5.41 -6.01
N LYS A 50 23.12 -4.88 -6.74
CA LYS A 50 22.18 -5.67 -7.55
C LYS A 50 21.51 -6.79 -6.76
N THR A 51 21.31 -6.57 -5.46
CA THR A 51 20.65 -7.53 -4.57
C THR A 51 19.20 -7.15 -4.32
N SER A 52 18.36 -8.18 -4.15
CA SER A 52 16.97 -8.01 -3.74
C SER A 52 16.85 -8.17 -2.22
N VAL A 53 16.16 -7.23 -1.58
CA VAL A 53 15.89 -7.25 -0.14
C VAL A 53 14.44 -7.65 0.11
N THR A 54 14.25 -8.63 0.98
CA THR A 54 12.97 -9.22 1.38
C THR A 54 12.57 -8.78 2.79
N TYR A 55 11.29 -8.95 3.14
CA TYR A 55 10.76 -8.58 4.45
C TYR A 55 11.55 -9.20 5.63
N LYS A 56 11.95 -10.48 5.51
CA LYS A 56 12.74 -11.18 6.55
C LYS A 56 14.08 -10.52 6.85
N GLN A 57 14.66 -9.81 5.88
CA GLN A 57 15.95 -9.12 6.05
C GLN A 57 15.78 -7.75 6.71
N THR A 58 14.61 -7.14 6.58
CA THR A 58 14.30 -5.80 7.11
C THR A 58 13.49 -5.82 8.41
N SER A 59 12.93 -6.98 8.76
CA SER A 59 12.17 -7.24 9.99
C SER A 59 13.07 -7.96 10.98
N LYS A 60 13.94 -7.22 11.65
CA LYS A 60 14.71 -7.66 12.82
C LYS A 60 14.20 -6.95 14.05
#